data_AF-A0A925JPN1-F1
#
_entry.id   AF-A0A925JPN1-F1
#
_cell.length_a   1.000
_cell.length_b   1.000
_cell.length_c   1.000
_cell.angle_alpha   90.00
_cell.angle_beta   90.00
_cell.angle_gamma   90.00
#
_symmetry.space_group_name_H-M   'P 1'
#
loop_
_entity.id
_entity.type
_entity.pdbx_description
1 polymer ?
#
loop_
_entity_poly.entity_id
_entity_poly.type
_entity_poly.pdbx_seq_one_letter_code
_entity_poly.pdbx_strand_id
1 'polypeptide(L)'
;MDFSRTAIATTLAVLMAAAPLTAANHREAPITALDHKADITDVYAFRSYDGNPTPRVTLIMCVDPLQEPANGPNWFPFDPEILYELKIDNNRDAVEDVVFQFRFRTEQRLPGVFQAYVGAGNGISTPGNSPAPVPP
;
A
#
# COMPACT_ATOMS: atom_id res chain seq x y z
N MET A 1 30.63 -35.47 -29.01
CA MET A 1 30.24 -34.39 -28.08
C MET A 1 28.91 -34.80 -27.46
N ASP A 2 28.81 -34.74 -26.13
CA ASP A 2 27.69 -35.32 -25.38
C ASP A 2 26.48 -34.38 -25.42
N PHE A 3 25.44 -34.75 -26.19
CA PHE A 3 24.30 -33.86 -26.52
C PHE A 3 23.57 -33.33 -25.27
N SER A 4 23.54 -34.15 -24.20
CA SER A 4 22.99 -33.81 -22.89
C SER A 4 23.73 -32.63 -22.24
N ARG A 5 25.05 -32.60 -22.33
CA ARG A 5 25.88 -31.52 -21.74
C ARG A 5 25.70 -30.21 -22.50
N THR A 6 25.62 -30.28 -23.82
CA THR A 6 25.37 -29.10 -24.66
C THR A 6 23.98 -28.53 -24.42
N ALA A 7 22.95 -29.39 -24.28
CA ALA A 7 21.59 -28.95 -23.99
C ALA A 7 21.47 -28.25 -22.62
N ILE A 8 22.13 -28.78 -21.58
CA ILE A 8 22.15 -28.17 -20.24
C ILE A 8 22.87 -26.82 -20.27
N ALA A 9 24.03 -26.74 -20.91
CA ALA A 9 24.81 -25.50 -21.00
C ALA A 9 24.04 -24.38 -21.73
N THR A 10 23.38 -24.71 -22.85
CA THR A 10 22.57 -23.75 -23.60
C THR A 10 21.35 -23.28 -22.82
N THR A 11 20.67 -24.18 -22.11
CA THR A 11 19.51 -23.81 -21.28
C THR A 11 19.90 -22.86 -20.15
N LEU A 12 21.03 -23.13 -19.48
CA LEU A 12 21.55 -22.27 -18.42
C LEU A 12 21.98 -20.90 -18.95
N ALA A 13 22.62 -20.86 -20.13
CA ALA A 13 23.01 -19.61 -20.78
C ALA A 13 21.79 -18.76 -21.16
N VAL A 14 20.69 -19.36 -21.62
CA VAL A 14 19.43 -18.65 -21.91
C VAL A 14 18.79 -18.09 -20.64
N LEU A 15 18.78 -18.84 -19.53
CA LEU A 15 18.28 -18.37 -18.23
C LEU A 15 19.09 -17.18 -17.68
N MET A 16 20.41 -17.20 -17.87
CA MET A 16 21.31 -16.11 -17.46
C MET A 16 21.27 -14.90 -18.41
N ALA A 17 20.85 -15.10 -19.66
CA ALA A 17 20.68 -14.03 -20.65
C ALA A 17 19.30 -13.36 -20.59
N ALA A 18 18.41 -13.79 -19.69
CA ALA A 18 17.17 -13.09 -19.43
C ALA A 18 17.50 -11.67 -18.92
N ALA A 19 17.04 -10.64 -19.64
CA ALA A 19 17.19 -9.26 -19.21
C ALA A 19 16.55 -9.07 -17.82
N PRO A 20 17.11 -8.20 -16.96
CA PRO A 20 16.47 -7.88 -15.69
C PRO A 20 15.04 -7.38 -15.96
N LEU A 21 14.04 -8.09 -15.43
CA LEU A 21 12.68 -7.57 -15.43
C LEU A 21 12.65 -6.36 -14.50
N THR A 22 12.35 -5.19 -15.06
CA THR A 22 11.95 -4.02 -14.27
C THR A 22 10.54 -4.28 -13.75
N ALA A 23 10.43 -4.81 -12.53
CA ALA A 23 9.17 -4.79 -11.83
C ALA A 23 8.91 -3.35 -11.35
N ALA A 24 7.75 -2.80 -11.66
CA ALA A 24 7.34 -1.52 -11.09
C ALA A 24 7.20 -1.69 -9.58
N ASN A 25 7.77 -0.76 -8.83
CA ASN A 25 7.71 -0.69 -7.37
C ASN A 25 6.82 0.52 -7.02
N HIS A 26 5.80 0.32 -6.18
CA HIS A 26 4.84 1.36 -5.80
C HIS A 26 5.46 2.53 -5.00
N ARG A 27 6.62 2.29 -4.39
CA ARG A 27 7.43 3.26 -3.65
C ARG A 27 8.42 4.04 -4.53
N GLU A 28 8.20 4.13 -5.85
CA GLU A 28 9.07 4.90 -6.76
C GLU A 28 8.59 6.34 -6.99
N ALA A 29 7.39 6.72 -6.53
CA ALA A 29 7.00 8.12 -6.53
C ALA A 29 7.80 8.88 -5.45
N PRO A 30 8.53 9.96 -5.80
CA PRO A 30 9.47 10.60 -4.87
C PRO A 30 8.87 11.06 -3.54
N ILE A 31 7.58 11.42 -3.54
CA ILE A 31 6.90 11.90 -2.34
C ILE A 31 6.32 10.77 -1.48
N THR A 32 5.83 9.67 -2.06
CA THR A 32 5.30 8.53 -1.29
C THR A 32 6.40 7.73 -0.61
N ALA A 33 7.64 7.84 -1.09
CA ALA A 33 8.80 7.33 -0.38
C ALA A 33 9.03 8.00 0.98
N LEU A 34 8.64 9.28 1.12
CA LEU A 34 8.73 10.09 2.34
C LEU A 34 7.42 10.11 3.14
N ASP A 35 6.27 10.01 2.45
CA ASP A 35 4.94 9.87 3.04
C ASP A 35 4.33 8.52 2.63
N HIS A 36 4.70 7.49 3.39
CA HIS A 36 4.22 6.13 3.16
C HIS A 36 2.70 5.98 3.34
N LYS A 37 2.05 6.87 4.10
CA LYS A 37 0.59 6.82 4.30
C LYS A 37 -0.16 7.27 3.04
N ALA A 38 0.49 8.05 2.18
CA ALA A 38 -0.01 8.43 0.86
C ALA A 38 0.29 7.39 -0.23
N ASP A 39 1.05 6.34 0.07
CA ASP A 39 1.44 5.32 -0.90
C ASP A 39 0.27 4.42 -1.26
N ILE A 40 -0.22 4.49 -2.51
CA ILE A 40 -1.25 3.60 -3.06
C ILE A 40 -0.57 2.36 -3.60
N THR A 41 -0.67 1.26 -2.86
CA THR A 41 0.00 0.00 -3.21
C THR A 41 -0.75 -0.75 -4.30
N ASP A 42 -2.09 -0.69 -4.32
CA ASP A 42 -2.88 -1.44 -5.28
C ASP A 42 -4.27 -0.81 -5.47
N VAL A 43 -4.83 -0.99 -6.66
CA VAL A 43 -6.25 -0.71 -6.92
C VAL A 43 -6.87 -1.93 -7.60
N TYR A 44 -7.99 -2.42 -7.04
CA TYR A 44 -8.76 -3.52 -7.60
C TYR A 44 -10.15 -3.04 -8.02
N ALA A 45 -10.59 -3.46 -9.20
CA ALA A 45 -11.92 -3.16 -9.72
C ALA A 45 -12.54 -4.43 -10.31
N PHE A 46 -13.73 -4.80 -9.84
CA PHE A 46 -14.43 -5.99 -10.32
C PHE A 46 -15.95 -5.83 -10.20
N ARG A 47 -16.70 -6.53 -11.05
CA ARG A 47 -18.16 -6.59 -10.94
C ARG A 47 -18.54 -7.33 -9.65
N SER A 48 -19.43 -6.77 -8.85
CA SER A 48 -19.92 -7.40 -7.63
C SER A 48 -20.75 -8.66 -7.94
N TYR A 49 -20.62 -9.70 -7.12
CA TYR A 49 -21.28 -11.01 -7.30
C TYR A 49 -22.30 -11.34 -6.19
N ASP A 50 -23.01 -10.33 -5.68
CA ASP A 50 -23.86 -10.48 -4.49
C ASP A 50 -25.35 -10.72 -4.78
N GLY A 51 -25.69 -11.10 -6.01
CA GLY A 51 -27.07 -11.44 -6.40
C GLY A 51 -28.02 -10.25 -6.51
N ASN A 52 -27.52 -9.02 -6.39
CA ASN A 52 -28.33 -7.82 -6.58
C ASN A 52 -28.78 -7.69 -8.05
N PRO A 53 -30.08 -7.41 -8.32
CA PRO A 53 -30.57 -7.23 -9.68
C PRO A 53 -29.93 -6.05 -10.42
N THR A 54 -29.40 -5.05 -9.69
CA THR A 54 -28.65 -3.92 -10.26
C THR A 54 -27.15 -4.24 -10.25
N PRO A 55 -26.50 -4.34 -11.43
CA PRO A 55 -25.06 -4.54 -11.51
C PRO A 55 -24.30 -3.41 -10.82
N ARG A 56 -23.25 -3.78 -10.08
CA ARG A 56 -22.35 -2.84 -9.38
C ARG A 56 -20.91 -3.21 -9.65
N VAL A 57 -20.04 -2.20 -9.54
CA VAL A 57 -18.59 -2.36 -9.53
C VAL A 57 -18.13 -2.19 -8.09
N THR A 58 -17.36 -3.14 -7.59
CA THR A 58 -16.61 -3.03 -6.35
C THR A 58 -15.23 -2.45 -6.68
N LEU A 59 -14.86 -1.39 -5.98
CA LEU A 59 -13.56 -0.75 -6.05
C LEU A 59 -12.86 -0.91 -4.70
N ILE A 60 -11.57 -1.24 -4.71
CA ILE A 60 -10.72 -1.34 -3.53
C ILE A 60 -9.44 -0.57 -3.80
N MET A 61 -9.05 0.30 -2.87
CA MET A 61 -7.75 0.96 -2.85
C MET A 61 -6.98 0.47 -1.63
N CYS A 62 -5.79 -0.06 -1.86
CA CYS A 62 -4.85 -0.43 -0.80
C CYS A 62 -3.82 0.69 -0.65
N VAL A 63 -3.50 1.03 0.61
CA VAL A 63 -2.54 2.08 0.95
C VAL A 63 -1.68 1.67 2.13
N ASP A 64 -0.51 2.31 2.28
CA ASP A 64 0.47 2.07 3.36
C ASP A 64 0.96 0.60 3.41
N PRO A 65 2.04 0.26 2.68
CA PRO A 65 2.48 -1.13 2.54
C PRO A 65 3.07 -1.72 3.83
N LEU A 66 3.22 -3.05 3.86
CA LEU A 66 3.94 -3.80 4.91
C LEU A 66 3.35 -3.69 6.33
N GLN A 67 2.03 -3.49 6.44
CA GLN A 67 1.32 -3.49 7.72
C GLN A 67 1.12 -4.92 8.24
N GLU A 68 1.82 -5.28 9.32
CA GLU A 68 1.68 -6.58 9.98
C GLU A 68 0.49 -6.58 10.96
N PRO A 69 -0.54 -7.42 10.77
CA PRO A 69 -1.70 -7.47 11.68
C PRO A 69 -1.36 -7.87 13.12
N ALA A 70 -0.27 -8.60 13.34
CA ALA A 70 0.15 -9.03 14.68
C ALA A 70 0.94 -7.96 15.46
N ASN A 71 1.15 -6.76 14.93
CA ASN A 71 2.05 -5.74 15.50
C ASN A 71 1.47 -4.96 16.70
N GLY A 72 0.38 -5.45 17.29
CA GLY A 72 -0.21 -4.87 18.49
C GLY A 72 0.83 -4.75 19.63
N PRO A 73 0.86 -3.64 20.39
CA PRO A 73 -0.12 -2.55 20.44
C PRO A 73 0.11 -1.41 19.44
N ASN A 74 1.08 -1.55 18.52
CA ASN A 74 1.44 -0.55 17.50
C ASN A 74 0.59 -0.74 16.24
N TRP A 75 -0.45 0.07 16.12
CA TRP A 75 -1.33 0.05 14.95
C TRP A 75 -0.98 1.15 13.94
N PHE A 76 -1.45 0.99 12.71
CA PHE A 76 -1.18 1.87 11.57
C PHE A 76 -2.43 2.72 11.26
N PRO A 77 -2.65 3.87 11.93
CA PRO A 77 -3.78 4.73 11.59
C PRO A 77 -3.56 5.41 10.23
N PHE A 78 -4.65 5.68 9.52
CA PHE A 78 -4.63 6.60 8.39
C PHE A 78 -4.20 8.00 8.83
N ASP A 79 -3.53 8.73 7.93
CA ASP A 79 -3.21 10.13 8.17
C ASP A 79 -4.47 11.01 7.99
N PRO A 80 -4.83 11.86 8.96
CA PRO A 80 -5.99 12.75 8.84
C PRO A 80 -5.79 13.90 7.85
N GLU A 81 -4.56 14.21 7.44
CA GLU A 81 -4.25 15.28 6.49
C GLU A 81 -4.36 14.81 5.03
N ILE A 82 -4.29 13.49 4.79
CA ILE A 82 -4.37 12.91 3.45
C ILE A 82 -5.84 12.85 2.95
N LEU A 83 -6.02 13.16 1.67
CA LEU A 83 -7.27 12.95 0.92
C LEU A 83 -7.03 11.85 -0.11
N TYR A 84 -7.69 10.71 0.05
CA TYR A 84 -7.63 9.61 -0.91
C TYR A 84 -8.75 9.75 -1.94
N GLU A 85 -8.44 9.61 -3.23
CA GLU A 85 -9.41 9.80 -4.31
C GLU A 85 -9.43 8.61 -5.28
N LEU A 86 -10.62 8.10 -5.59
CA LEU A 86 -10.86 7.25 -6.76
C LEU A 86 -11.59 8.08 -7.82
N LYS A 87 -10.89 8.37 -8.92
CA LYS A 87 -11.40 9.12 -10.05
C LYS A 87 -11.83 8.17 -11.17
N ILE A 88 -13.07 8.28 -11.62
CA ILE A 88 -13.69 7.38 -12.58
C ILE A 88 -14.07 8.15 -13.83
N ASP A 89 -13.52 7.74 -14.96
CA ASP A 89 -13.93 8.13 -16.31
C ASP A 89 -14.82 7.03 -16.90
N ASN A 90 -16.07 7.37 -17.22
CA ASN A 90 -17.05 6.47 -17.82
C ASN A 90 -17.28 6.78 -19.31
N ASN A 91 -16.68 7.83 -19.86
CA ASN A 91 -16.95 8.34 -21.20
C ASN A 91 -15.72 8.28 -22.13
N ARG A 92 -14.53 8.01 -21.59
CA ARG A 92 -13.22 7.84 -22.26
C ARG A 92 -12.56 9.13 -22.73
N ASP A 93 -12.84 10.26 -22.10
CA ASP A 93 -12.17 11.54 -22.37
C ASP A 93 -10.95 11.79 -21.47
N ALA A 94 -10.63 10.85 -20.57
CA ALA A 94 -9.58 10.96 -19.55
C ALA A 94 -9.81 12.10 -18.54
N VAL A 95 -11.06 12.55 -18.40
CA VAL A 95 -11.54 13.46 -17.36
C VAL A 95 -12.44 12.68 -16.43
N GLU A 96 -12.35 12.94 -15.13
CA GLU A 96 -13.20 12.26 -14.17
C GLU A 96 -14.68 12.68 -14.30
N ASP A 97 -15.57 11.69 -14.47
CA ASP A 97 -17.02 11.87 -14.39
C ASP A 97 -17.53 11.72 -12.94
N VAL A 98 -16.88 10.85 -12.16
CA VAL A 98 -17.24 10.56 -10.76
C VAL A 98 -15.97 10.48 -9.91
N VAL A 99 -16.00 11.11 -8.73
CA VAL A 99 -14.90 11.06 -7.76
C VAL A 99 -15.41 10.56 -6.42
N PHE A 100 -14.79 9.50 -5.89
CA PHE A 100 -14.97 9.08 -4.50
C PHE A 100 -13.82 9.62 -3.66
N GLN A 101 -14.13 10.35 -2.60
CA GLN A 101 -13.15 10.99 -1.74
C GLN A 101 -13.25 10.45 -0.32
N PHE A 102 -12.10 10.13 0.27
CA PHE A 102 -12.01 9.61 1.63
C PHE A 102 -10.98 10.41 2.43
N ARG A 103 -11.38 10.83 3.63
CA ARG A 103 -10.50 11.38 4.65
C ARG A 103 -10.85 10.76 5.98
N PHE A 104 -9.85 10.30 6.71
CA PHE A 104 -10.05 9.53 7.92
C PHE A 104 -9.81 10.38 9.17
N ARG A 105 -10.51 10.03 10.24
CA ARG A 105 -10.24 10.53 11.59
C ARG A 105 -10.15 9.35 12.53
N THR A 106 -9.05 9.24 13.27
CA THR A 106 -8.86 8.19 14.26
C THR A 106 -9.59 8.54 15.56
N GLU A 107 -10.32 7.58 16.11
CA GLU A 107 -11.01 7.67 17.40
C GLU A 107 -10.62 6.49 18.30
N GLN A 108 -10.09 6.78 19.50
CA GLN A 108 -9.85 5.76 20.52
C GLN A 108 -11.13 5.48 21.30
N ARG A 109 -11.75 4.32 21.04
CA ARG A 109 -13.03 3.93 21.69
C ARG A 109 -12.87 3.13 22.99
N LEU A 110 -11.65 2.72 23.32
CA LEU A 110 -11.34 1.89 24.50
C LEU A 110 -10.20 2.54 25.32
N PRO A 111 -10.48 3.56 26.14
CA PRO A 111 -9.46 4.36 26.83
C PRO A 111 -8.66 3.60 27.91
N GLY A 112 -9.09 2.39 28.29
CA GLY A 112 -8.40 1.54 29.26
C GLY A 112 -7.49 0.47 28.65
N VAL A 113 -7.41 0.38 27.32
CA VAL A 113 -6.56 -0.59 26.61
C VAL A 113 -5.31 0.14 26.12
N PHE A 114 -4.13 -0.41 26.45
CA PHE A 114 -2.87 0.14 25.96
C PHE A 114 -2.81 0.04 24.43
N GLN A 115 -2.92 1.18 23.76
CA GLN A 115 -2.79 1.32 22.31
C GLN A 115 -1.67 2.32 22.06
N ALA A 116 -0.53 1.84 21.61
CA ALA A 116 0.59 2.68 21.24
C ALA A 116 0.39 3.08 19.77
N TYR A 117 0.17 4.36 19.49
CA TYR A 117 0.29 4.85 18.12
C TYR A 117 1.67 5.46 17.97
N VAL A 118 2.53 4.82 17.19
CA VAL A 118 3.78 5.46 16.80
C VAL A 118 3.41 6.73 16.02
N GLY A 119 3.79 7.89 16.55
CA GLY A 119 3.59 9.20 15.89
C GLY A 119 2.32 9.98 16.24
N ALA A 120 1.43 9.53 17.14
CA ALA A 120 0.26 10.33 17.56
C ALA A 120 0.44 10.94 18.97
N GLY A 121 0.33 12.27 19.08
CA GLY A 121 0.41 13.01 20.35
C GLY A 121 1.84 13.33 20.80
N ASN A 122 2.07 13.54 22.11
CA ASN A 122 3.39 13.83 22.70
C ASN A 122 4.36 12.63 22.69
N GLY A 123 4.10 11.60 21.88
CA GLY A 123 4.84 10.35 21.87
C GLY A 123 4.58 9.46 23.09
N ILE A 124 5.25 8.32 23.12
CA ILE A 124 5.37 7.46 24.30
C ILE A 124 6.45 8.04 25.23
N SER A 125 6.23 7.97 26.54
CA SER A 125 7.31 8.14 27.53
C SER A 125 8.36 7.05 27.28
N THR A 126 9.45 7.40 26.60
CA THR A 126 10.54 6.48 26.34
C THR A 126 11.41 6.32 27.58
N PRO A 127 12.09 5.17 27.78
CA PRO A 127 13.21 5.08 28.71
C PRO A 127 14.16 6.25 28.51
N GLY A 128 14.76 6.75 29.60
CA GLY A 128 15.59 7.97 29.55
C GLY A 128 16.82 7.87 28.63
N ASN A 129 17.16 6.67 28.14
CA ASN A 129 18.25 6.42 27.20
C ASN A 129 17.79 6.23 25.75
N SER A 130 16.52 6.44 25.42
CA SER A 130 16.06 6.34 24.04
C SER A 130 16.59 7.51 23.20
N PRO A 131 17.02 7.25 21.95
CA PRO A 131 17.35 8.31 20.99
C PRO A 131 16.17 9.26 20.79
N ALA A 132 16.45 10.53 20.52
CA ALA A 132 15.42 11.50 20.19
C ALA A 132 14.60 11.02 18.98
N PRO A 133 13.28 11.29 18.93
CA PRO A 133 12.50 11.06 17.73
C PRO A 133 13.18 11.72 16.53
N VAL A 134 13.42 10.94 15.47
CA VAL A 134 13.95 11.48 14.22
C VAL A 134 12.79 12.24 13.55
N PRO A 135 12.93 13.55 13.26
CA PRO A 135 11.94 14.28 12.50
C PRO A 135 11.72 13.62 11.12
N PRO A 136 10.54 13.77 10.51
CA PRO A 136 10.32 13.39 9.11
C PRO A 136 11.29 14.12 8.17
#